data_AF-C6LE94-F1
#
_entry.id   AF-C6LE94-F1
#
_cell.length_a   1.000
_cell.length_b   1.000
_cell.length_c   1.000
_cell.angle_alpha   90.00
_cell.angle_beta   90.00
_cell.angle_gamma   90.00
#
_symmetry.space_group_name_H-M   'P 1'
#
loop_
_entity.id
_entity.type
_entity.pdbx_description
1 polymer ?
#
loop_
_entity_poly.entity_id
_entity_poly.type
_entity_poly.pdbx_seq_one_letter_code
_entity_poly.pdbx_strand_id
1 'polypeptide(L)'
;MKRRSIIIPAMTVLLSGALIGCGNVQAEESENIVLLEPESSFETQGNMPEENHGEKETEKMGTSENISIVTNGDSQIFLADLPYYTDSEDAPAVYYLSDISAEAMVEIYEALEWSPVGKVAVKLSTGEPPSSNYLRPELIADLVQTVDGTIVECNTAYGGSRASTAAHYQVAKDHGFTAIADVQIQDENGSMTLPQGC
;
A
#
# COMPACT_ATOMS: atom_id res chain seq x y z
N MET A 1 -43.67 -47.16 33.87
CA MET A 1 -43.31 -45.93 34.61
C MET A 1 -43.41 -44.76 33.63
N LYS A 2 -44.40 -43.87 33.81
CA LYS A 2 -44.71 -42.75 32.92
C LYS A 2 -43.75 -41.59 33.21
N ARG A 3 -42.90 -41.21 32.26
CA ARG A 3 -42.07 -40.00 32.33
C ARG A 3 -42.84 -38.85 31.66
N ARG A 4 -43.07 -37.80 32.44
CA ARG A 4 -43.84 -36.60 32.07
C ARG A 4 -42.95 -35.68 31.22
N SER A 5 -43.45 -35.29 30.06
CA SER A 5 -42.82 -34.29 29.19
C SER A 5 -43.04 -32.88 29.75
N ILE A 6 -41.97 -32.10 29.90
CA ILE A 6 -42.02 -30.69 30.27
C ILE A 6 -41.98 -29.88 28.97
N ILE A 7 -43.02 -29.08 28.74
CA ILE A 7 -43.16 -28.16 27.61
C ILE A 7 -42.72 -26.78 28.09
N ILE A 8 -41.72 -26.19 27.43
CA ILE A 8 -41.27 -24.79 27.65
C ILE A 8 -41.89 -23.96 26.52
N PRO A 9 -42.61 -22.86 26.79
CA PRO A 9 -43.14 -22.02 25.72
C PRO A 9 -42.04 -21.11 25.16
N ALA A 10 -41.85 -21.17 23.84
CA ALA A 10 -41.04 -20.22 23.10
C ALA A 10 -41.85 -18.92 22.91
N MET A 11 -41.31 -17.80 23.40
CA MET A 11 -41.88 -16.48 23.23
C MET A 11 -41.34 -15.86 21.94
N THR A 12 -42.14 -15.93 20.88
CA THR A 12 -41.87 -15.31 19.58
C THR A 12 -42.11 -13.81 19.67
N VAL A 13 -41.07 -12.99 19.43
CA VAL A 13 -41.21 -11.55 19.18
C VAL A 13 -40.94 -11.31 17.70
N LEU A 14 -42.02 -11.14 16.94
CA LEU A 14 -42.04 -10.58 15.60
C LEU A 14 -42.13 -9.06 15.73
N LEU A 15 -41.15 -8.34 15.20
CA LEU A 15 -41.32 -6.92 14.90
C LEU A 15 -40.74 -6.61 13.52
N SER A 16 -41.64 -6.64 12.54
CA SER A 16 -41.44 -6.12 11.19
C SER A 16 -41.60 -4.61 11.19
N GLY A 17 -40.75 -3.91 10.43
CA GLY A 17 -40.91 -2.49 10.12
C GLY A 17 -39.91 -2.04 9.06
N ALA A 18 -40.34 -2.07 7.79
CA ALA A 18 -39.68 -1.45 6.66
C ALA A 18 -40.05 0.05 6.56
N LEU A 19 -39.22 0.86 5.89
CA LEU A 19 -39.54 2.03 5.02
C LEU A 19 -38.19 2.64 4.56
N ILE A 20 -37.75 2.45 3.32
CA ILE A 20 -37.85 3.35 2.14
C ILE A 20 -37.31 4.77 2.39
N GLY A 21 -36.23 5.12 1.68
CA GLY A 21 -35.77 6.49 1.45
C GLY A 21 -34.94 6.58 0.17
N CYS A 22 -35.57 7.04 -0.91
CA CYS A 22 -34.94 7.40 -2.18
C CYS A 22 -34.32 8.81 -2.08
N GLY A 23 -33.16 9.02 -2.71
CA GLY A 23 -32.57 10.34 -2.90
C GLY A 23 -31.55 10.32 -4.03
N ASN A 24 -32.02 10.61 -5.26
CA ASN A 24 -31.19 10.88 -6.44
C ASN A 24 -30.43 12.20 -6.23
N VAL A 25 -29.16 12.24 -6.64
CA VAL A 25 -28.45 13.48 -6.97
C VAL A 25 -28.04 13.40 -8.43
N GLN A 26 -28.45 14.42 -9.16
CA GLN A 26 -28.27 14.66 -10.59
C GLN A 26 -26.78 14.90 -10.90
N ALA A 27 -26.29 14.32 -11.99
CA ALA A 27 -25.03 14.69 -12.64
C ALA A 27 -25.26 15.90 -13.55
N GLU A 28 -24.37 16.88 -13.49
CA GLU A 28 -24.30 18.01 -14.41
C GLU A 28 -23.05 17.84 -15.28
N GLU A 29 -23.25 17.60 -16.58
CA GLU A 29 -22.25 17.72 -17.64
C GLU A 29 -22.18 19.18 -18.10
N SER A 30 -20.96 19.68 -18.36
CA SER A 30 -20.78 20.89 -19.17
C SER A 30 -19.70 20.64 -20.22
N GLU A 31 -20.11 20.79 -21.48
CA GLU A 31 -19.27 20.77 -22.67
C GLU A 31 -18.38 22.03 -22.74
N ASN A 32 -17.26 21.93 -23.48
CA ASN A 32 -17.01 22.70 -24.72
C ASN A 32 -15.52 23.08 -24.89
N ILE A 33 -14.78 22.35 -25.73
CA ILE A 33 -13.49 22.75 -26.35
C ILE A 33 -13.48 22.08 -27.74
N VAL A 34 -13.42 22.73 -28.91
CA VAL A 34 -12.56 23.89 -29.24
C VAL A 34 -11.37 23.46 -30.11
N LEU A 35 -11.56 22.59 -31.12
CA LEU A 35 -10.52 22.15 -32.07
C LEU A 35 -10.00 23.31 -32.93
N LEU A 36 -8.68 23.54 -32.90
CA LEU A 36 -7.95 24.34 -33.89
C LEU A 36 -6.63 23.63 -34.25
N GLU A 37 -6.50 23.29 -35.52
CA GLU A 37 -5.26 22.85 -36.17
C GLU A 37 -4.32 24.04 -36.40
N PRO A 38 -3.00 23.80 -36.49
CA PRO A 38 -2.20 24.57 -37.44
C PRO A 38 -1.35 23.67 -38.35
N GLU A 39 -1.43 23.98 -39.63
CA GLU A 39 -0.49 23.55 -40.66
C GLU A 39 0.89 24.15 -40.45
N SER A 40 1.95 23.39 -40.76
CA SER A 40 3.23 23.95 -41.19
C SER A 40 4.02 22.93 -41.99
N SER A 41 4.23 23.28 -43.25
CA SER A 41 5.15 22.66 -44.19
C SER A 41 6.57 23.23 -43.99
N PHE A 42 7.59 22.37 -44.02
CA PHE A 42 8.94 22.79 -44.42
C PHE A 42 9.72 21.62 -45.04
N GLU A 43 10.35 21.89 -46.17
CA GLU A 43 11.03 20.93 -47.05
C GLU A 43 12.46 20.60 -46.62
N THR A 44 12.88 19.40 -47.02
CA THR A 44 14.21 18.79 -46.90
C THR A 44 15.21 19.32 -47.94
N GLN A 45 16.51 19.34 -47.58
CA GLN A 45 17.72 19.00 -48.38
C GLN A 45 18.91 19.85 -47.88
N GLY A 46 20.13 19.38 -47.63
CA GLY A 46 20.80 18.10 -47.83
C GLY A 46 22.30 18.24 -47.46
N ASN A 47 23.03 17.14 -47.65
CA ASN A 47 24.49 16.96 -47.74
C ASN A 47 25.32 16.58 -46.47
N MET A 48 25.80 15.33 -46.55
CA MET A 48 26.96 14.68 -45.88
C MET A 48 28.32 15.23 -46.40
N PRO A 49 29.52 14.68 -46.07
CA PRO A 49 29.93 13.67 -45.06
C PRO A 49 31.18 14.08 -44.22
N GLU A 50 31.51 13.30 -43.18
CA GLU A 50 32.75 12.49 -43.06
C GLU A 50 33.09 12.16 -41.60
N GLU A 51 33.24 10.87 -41.35
CA GLU A 51 33.80 10.26 -40.15
C GLU A 51 35.34 10.38 -40.14
N ASN A 52 35.93 10.54 -38.96
CA ASN A 52 36.79 9.53 -38.32
C ASN A 52 37.64 10.19 -37.24
N HIS A 53 37.50 9.76 -35.98
CA HIS A 53 38.61 9.22 -35.17
C HIS A 53 38.03 8.73 -33.84
N GLY A 54 38.26 7.45 -33.56
CA GLY A 54 37.87 6.83 -32.30
C GLY A 54 38.67 7.36 -31.12
N GLU A 55 38.07 7.31 -29.94
CA GLU A 55 38.52 6.47 -28.83
C GLU A 55 37.62 6.67 -27.60
N LYS A 56 37.47 5.55 -26.87
CA LYS A 56 37.12 5.43 -25.45
C LYS A 56 35.67 5.73 -25.04
N GLU A 57 34.90 4.64 -24.98
CA GLU A 57 33.71 4.54 -24.13
C GLU A 57 34.12 4.81 -22.67
N THR A 58 33.91 6.06 -22.27
CA THR A 58 33.64 6.41 -20.88
C THR A 58 32.13 6.32 -20.78
N GLU A 59 31.61 5.39 -19.97
CA GLU A 59 30.17 5.32 -19.70
C GLU A 59 29.71 6.68 -19.19
N LYS A 60 29.05 7.44 -20.08
CA LYS A 60 28.33 8.64 -19.70
C LYS A 60 27.06 8.18 -19.01
N MET A 61 26.97 8.49 -17.72
CA MET A 61 25.71 8.59 -16.99
C MET A 61 24.67 9.22 -17.91
N GLY A 62 23.65 8.45 -18.29
CA GLY A 62 22.64 8.89 -19.24
C GLY A 62 21.95 10.15 -18.74
N THR A 63 21.79 11.14 -19.61
CA THR A 63 20.90 12.28 -19.37
C THR A 63 19.50 11.77 -19.03
N SER A 64 18.89 12.31 -17.98
CA SER A 64 17.62 11.89 -17.38
C SER A 64 16.45 11.65 -18.35
N GLU A 65 16.48 12.31 -19.51
CA GLU A 65 15.51 12.25 -20.61
C GLU A 65 15.12 10.83 -21.06
N ASN A 66 15.94 9.79 -20.81
CA ASN A 66 15.66 8.41 -21.26
C ASN A 66 15.51 7.39 -20.12
N ILE A 67 15.43 7.82 -18.86
CA ILE A 67 15.23 6.89 -17.75
C ILE A 67 13.73 6.59 -17.63
N SER A 68 13.37 5.30 -17.69
CA SER A 68 11.99 4.84 -17.47
C SER A 68 11.94 3.68 -16.48
N ILE A 69 10.82 3.58 -15.77
CA ILE A 69 10.48 2.44 -14.92
C ILE A 69 9.29 1.69 -15.53
N VAL A 70 9.25 0.37 -15.35
CA VAL A 70 8.12 -0.47 -15.74
C VAL A 70 7.41 -0.92 -14.46
N THR A 71 6.13 -0.59 -14.35
CA THR A 71 5.32 -0.96 -13.18
C THR A 71 4.93 -2.43 -13.21
N ASN A 72 4.47 -2.96 -12.07
CA ASN A 72 3.84 -4.29 -12.00
C ASN A 72 2.58 -4.45 -12.88
N GLY A 73 2.04 -3.35 -13.41
CA GLY A 73 0.94 -3.33 -14.36
C GLY A 73 1.40 -3.07 -15.81
N ASP A 74 2.67 -3.36 -16.12
CA ASP A 74 3.30 -3.21 -17.44
C ASP A 74 3.27 -1.79 -18.01
N SER A 75 3.02 -0.79 -17.17
CA SER A 75 3.01 0.61 -17.59
C SER A 75 4.43 1.16 -17.56
N GLN A 76 4.87 1.77 -18.66
CA GLN A 76 6.14 2.48 -18.73
C GLN A 76 5.95 3.93 -18.27
N ILE A 77 6.75 4.35 -17.30
CA ILE A 77 6.78 5.71 -16.77
C ILE A 77 8.16 6.28 -17.05
N PHE A 78 8.24 7.34 -17.87
CA PHE A 78 9.48 8.09 -18.05
C PHE A 78 9.65 9.05 -16.88
N LEU A 79 10.85 9.12 -16.30
CA LEU A 79 11.08 9.96 -15.13
C LEU A 79 10.91 11.45 -15.47
N ALA A 80 11.28 11.85 -16.68
CA ALA A 80 11.09 13.22 -17.17
C ALA A 80 9.61 13.65 -17.25
N ASP A 81 8.68 12.69 -17.34
CA ASP A 81 7.24 12.96 -17.41
C ASP A 81 6.58 13.10 -16.02
N LEU A 82 7.32 12.82 -14.93
CA LEU A 82 6.76 12.92 -13.59
C LEU A 82 6.54 14.39 -13.19
N PRO A 83 5.34 14.79 -12.74
CA PRO A 83 5.02 16.19 -12.40
C PRO A 83 5.92 16.84 -11.35
N TYR A 84 6.60 16.02 -10.54
CA TYR A 84 7.48 16.43 -9.46
C TYR A 84 8.89 15.88 -9.62
N TYR A 85 9.29 15.52 -10.85
CA TYR A 85 10.67 15.17 -11.12
C TYR A 85 11.61 16.34 -10.84
N THR A 86 12.72 16.08 -10.17
CA THR A 86 13.78 17.05 -9.95
C THR A 86 15.12 16.33 -9.92
N ASP A 87 16.13 16.97 -10.50
CA ASP A 87 17.53 16.56 -10.52
C ASP A 87 18.38 17.36 -9.50
N SER A 88 17.72 18.09 -8.58
CA SER A 88 18.38 18.82 -7.51
C SER A 88 19.16 17.86 -6.59
N GLU A 89 20.38 18.23 -6.20
CA GLU A 89 21.18 17.47 -5.23
C GLU A 89 20.50 17.36 -3.86
N ASP A 90 19.62 18.32 -3.52
CA ASP A 90 18.84 18.33 -2.27
C ASP A 90 17.53 17.52 -2.37
N ALA A 91 17.26 16.87 -3.50
CA ALA A 91 16.04 16.08 -3.68
C ALA A 91 16.03 14.84 -2.78
N PRO A 92 14.89 14.47 -2.16
CA PRO A 92 14.77 13.21 -1.44
C PRO A 92 15.03 12.02 -2.36
N ALA A 93 15.78 11.03 -1.88
CA ALA A 93 15.94 9.76 -2.57
C ALA A 93 14.59 9.01 -2.62
N VAL A 94 14.21 8.54 -3.81
CA VAL A 94 13.02 7.71 -4.02
C VAL A 94 13.47 6.36 -4.54
N TYR A 95 13.15 5.31 -3.80
CA TYR A 95 13.49 3.94 -4.17
C TYR A 95 12.27 3.24 -4.77
N TYR A 96 12.50 2.45 -5.81
CA TYR A 96 11.45 1.71 -6.53
C TYR A 96 11.93 0.29 -6.84
N LEU A 97 11.05 -0.69 -6.62
CA LEU A 97 11.23 -2.07 -7.07
C LEU A 97 9.94 -2.55 -7.73
N SER A 98 10.09 -3.21 -8.87
CA SER A 98 9.02 -3.95 -9.52
C SER A 98 8.99 -5.43 -9.09
N ASP A 99 10.08 -5.96 -8.54
CA ASP A 99 10.04 -7.31 -7.97
C ASP A 99 9.33 -7.29 -6.60
N ILE A 100 8.32 -8.14 -6.44
CA ILE A 100 7.56 -8.31 -5.19
C ILE A 100 7.88 -9.70 -4.65
N SER A 101 9.09 -9.83 -4.13
CA SER A 101 9.64 -11.04 -3.51
C SER A 101 10.07 -10.74 -2.06
N ALA A 102 10.25 -11.78 -1.24
CA ALA A 102 10.70 -11.60 0.14
C ALA A 102 12.11 -11.01 0.19
N GLU A 103 12.95 -11.42 -0.75
CA GLU A 103 14.31 -10.97 -0.95
C GLU A 103 14.34 -9.47 -1.33
N ALA A 104 13.52 -9.06 -2.31
CA ALA A 104 13.40 -7.66 -2.72
C ALA A 104 12.93 -6.76 -1.57
N MET A 105 12.08 -7.26 -0.67
CA MET A 105 11.65 -6.52 0.53
C MET A 105 12.80 -6.28 1.53
N VAL A 106 13.79 -7.18 1.61
CA VAL A 106 14.99 -6.97 2.42
C VAL A 106 15.92 -5.98 1.71
N GLU A 107 16.18 -6.17 0.42
CA GLU A 107 17.07 -5.31 -0.37
C GLU A 107 16.66 -3.84 -0.34
N ILE A 108 15.35 -3.55 -0.48
CA ILE A 108 14.86 -2.16 -0.44
C ILE A 108 15.01 -1.52 0.93
N TYR A 109 14.89 -2.32 1.99
CA TYR A 109 15.07 -1.84 3.35
C TYR A 109 16.54 -1.53 3.63
N GLU A 110 17.45 -2.40 3.18
CA GLU A 110 18.90 -2.17 3.28
C GLU A 110 19.35 -0.92 2.53
N ALA A 111 18.70 -0.61 1.40
CA ALA A 111 18.97 0.61 0.63
C ALA A 111 18.65 1.91 1.39
N LEU A 112 17.84 1.85 2.46
CA LEU A 112 17.58 2.97 3.36
C LEU A 112 18.74 3.25 4.32
N GLU A 113 19.71 2.34 4.42
CA GLU A 113 20.88 2.42 5.31
C GLU A 113 20.50 2.71 6.77
N TRP A 114 19.34 2.21 7.19
CA TRP A 114 18.78 2.46 8.51
C TRP A 114 18.76 1.19 9.35
N SER A 115 19.38 1.25 10.53
CA SER A 115 19.39 0.15 11.50
C SER A 115 18.79 0.61 12.83
N PRO A 116 17.51 0.32 13.10
CA PRO A 116 16.88 0.65 14.36
C PRO A 116 17.54 -0.13 15.51
N VAL A 117 17.56 0.47 16.70
CA VAL A 117 18.15 -0.14 17.91
C VAL A 117 17.13 -0.18 19.05
N GLY A 118 17.27 -1.16 19.93
CA GLY A 118 16.38 -1.33 21.08
C GLY A 118 15.11 -2.11 20.70
N LYS A 119 13.95 -1.66 21.19
CA LYS A 119 12.66 -2.30 20.87
C LYS A 119 12.14 -1.78 19.53
N VAL A 120 12.21 -2.62 18.51
CA VAL A 120 11.78 -2.28 17.15
C VAL A 120 10.34 -2.71 16.92
N ALA A 121 9.54 -1.82 16.35
CA ALA A 121 8.13 -2.07 16.05
C ALA A 121 7.92 -2.06 14.53
N VAL A 122 7.31 -3.13 14.00
CA VAL A 122 6.89 -3.23 12.60
C VAL A 122 5.38 -3.04 12.52
N LYS A 123 4.95 -1.86 12.08
CA LYS A 123 3.53 -1.54 11.93
C LYS A 123 3.03 -2.04 10.57
N LEU A 124 2.03 -2.91 10.60
CA LEU A 124 1.33 -3.37 9.40
C LEU A 124 -0.16 -3.59 9.69
N SER A 125 -0.95 -3.80 8.65
CA SER A 125 -2.34 -4.24 8.80
C SER A 125 -2.37 -5.77 8.87
N THR A 126 -2.97 -6.30 9.93
CA THR A 126 -3.23 -7.74 10.09
C THR A 126 -4.33 -8.25 9.17
N GLY A 127 -5.09 -7.36 8.51
CA GLY A 127 -6.20 -7.72 7.63
C GLY A 127 -7.50 -8.05 8.37
N GLU A 128 -8.63 -7.80 7.70
CA GLU A 128 -9.98 -8.11 8.20
C GLU A 128 -10.55 -9.33 7.44
N PRO A 129 -10.92 -10.43 8.13
CA PRO A 129 -11.73 -11.50 7.57
C PRO A 129 -13.11 -11.04 7.05
N PRO A 130 -13.73 -11.75 6.09
CA PRO A 130 -13.23 -12.98 5.45
C PRO A 130 -12.26 -12.72 4.28
N SER A 131 -12.09 -11.47 3.82
CA SER A 131 -11.22 -11.14 2.70
C SER A 131 -10.62 -9.75 2.87
N SER A 132 -9.29 -9.66 2.85
CA SER A 132 -8.53 -8.42 2.88
C SER A 132 -7.15 -8.60 2.24
N ASN A 133 -6.53 -7.49 1.85
CA ASN A 133 -5.21 -7.45 1.18
C ASN A 133 -4.09 -7.23 2.20
N TYR A 134 -4.02 -8.05 3.27
CA TYR A 134 -2.89 -7.98 4.19
C TYR A 134 -1.63 -8.57 3.57
N LEU A 135 -0.46 -8.10 4.02
CA LEU A 135 0.81 -8.65 3.59
C LEU A 135 0.92 -10.09 4.07
N ARG A 136 1.23 -10.98 3.13
CA ARG A 136 1.48 -12.39 3.41
C ARG A 136 2.69 -12.51 4.35
N PRO A 137 2.62 -13.26 5.46
CA PRO A 137 3.79 -13.47 6.33
C PRO A 137 5.01 -13.99 5.56
N GLU A 138 4.78 -14.81 4.53
CA GLU A 138 5.86 -15.36 3.70
C GLU A 138 6.62 -14.28 2.91
N LEU A 139 6.00 -13.13 2.62
CA LEU A 139 6.62 -12.02 1.91
C LEU A 139 7.47 -11.12 2.83
N ILE A 140 7.14 -11.09 4.13
CA ILE A 140 7.69 -10.09 5.07
C ILE A 140 8.50 -10.69 6.23
N ALA A 141 8.51 -12.02 6.38
CA ALA A 141 9.16 -12.69 7.51
C ALA A 141 10.63 -12.29 7.67
N ASP A 142 11.40 -12.35 6.58
CA ASP A 142 12.83 -12.09 6.61
C ASP A 142 13.12 -10.64 6.98
N LEU A 143 12.34 -9.69 6.46
CA LEU A 143 12.47 -8.28 6.83
C LEU A 143 12.17 -8.04 8.31
N VAL A 144 11.06 -8.59 8.82
CA VAL A 144 10.69 -8.44 10.25
C VAL A 144 11.75 -9.03 11.17
N GLN A 145 12.32 -10.17 10.79
CA GLN A 145 13.34 -10.87 11.59
C GLN A 145 14.70 -10.16 11.51
N THR A 146 15.05 -9.58 10.35
CA THR A 146 16.30 -8.81 10.16
C THR A 146 16.38 -7.63 11.12
N VAL A 147 15.23 -7.00 11.43
CA VAL A 147 15.16 -5.85 12.35
C VAL A 147 14.84 -6.23 13.79
N ASP A 148 14.79 -7.53 14.14
CA ASP A 148 14.33 -8.04 15.45
C ASP A 148 13.00 -7.39 15.90
N GLY A 149 12.06 -7.31 14.95
CA GLY A 149 10.85 -6.51 15.06
C GLY A 149 9.70 -7.22 15.77
N THR A 150 8.97 -6.48 16.61
CA THR A 150 7.63 -6.86 17.07
C THR A 150 6.58 -6.30 16.12
N ILE A 151 5.66 -7.12 15.63
CA ILE A 151 4.54 -6.67 14.79
C ILE A 151 3.53 -5.93 15.67
N VAL A 152 3.18 -4.69 15.30
CA VAL A 152 2.29 -3.84 16.11
C VAL A 152 1.05 -3.36 15.36
N GLU A 153 -0.10 -3.44 16.02
CA GLU A 153 -1.40 -3.01 15.50
C GLU A 153 -2.30 -2.48 16.65
N CYS A 154 -3.40 -1.78 16.37
CA CYS A 154 -4.38 -1.30 17.34
C CYS A 154 -5.78 -1.81 16.98
N ASN A 155 -6.60 -2.17 17.96
CA ASN A 155 -7.98 -2.58 17.69
C ASN A 155 -8.74 -1.57 16.82
N THR A 156 -9.60 -2.09 15.95
CA THR A 156 -10.44 -1.24 15.11
C THR A 156 -11.42 -0.47 15.97
N ALA A 157 -11.47 0.85 15.79
CA ALA A 157 -12.48 1.70 16.43
C ALA A 157 -13.90 1.44 15.89
N TYR A 158 -13.99 0.79 14.73
CA TYR A 158 -15.22 0.59 13.96
C TYR A 158 -15.68 -0.88 13.95
N GLY A 159 -15.76 -1.55 15.11
CA GLY A 159 -16.28 -2.92 15.15
C GLY A 159 -15.51 -3.92 14.26
N GLY A 160 -16.09 -5.09 14.02
CA GLY A 160 -15.45 -6.17 13.25
C GLY A 160 -14.63 -7.14 14.11
N SER A 161 -13.91 -8.04 13.46
CA SER A 161 -13.14 -9.12 14.09
C SER A 161 -11.85 -8.63 14.78
N ARG A 162 -11.44 -7.39 14.50
CA ARG A 162 -10.29 -6.72 15.13
C ARG A 162 -10.67 -5.70 16.19
N ALA A 163 -11.95 -5.64 16.59
CA ALA A 163 -12.45 -4.64 17.54
C ALA A 163 -12.18 -4.98 19.02
N SER A 164 -11.80 -6.22 19.31
CA SER A 164 -11.44 -6.64 20.65
C SER A 164 -10.07 -7.30 20.61
N THR A 165 -9.22 -6.99 21.59
CA THR A 165 -7.84 -7.47 21.68
C THR A 165 -7.74 -8.99 21.48
N ALA A 166 -8.59 -9.76 22.16
CA ALA A 166 -8.57 -11.22 22.06
C ALA A 166 -8.90 -11.72 20.66
N ALA A 167 -9.92 -11.12 20.01
CA ALA A 167 -10.26 -11.48 18.64
C ALA A 167 -9.19 -11.03 17.64
N HIS A 168 -8.56 -9.87 17.88
CA HIS A 168 -7.48 -9.36 17.06
C HIS A 168 -6.25 -10.28 17.08
N TYR A 169 -5.82 -10.71 18.26
CA TYR A 169 -4.74 -11.70 18.37
C TYR A 169 -5.08 -13.00 17.64
N GLN A 170 -6.35 -13.44 17.68
CA GLN A 170 -6.78 -14.60 16.93
C GLN A 170 -6.69 -14.38 15.42
N VAL A 171 -7.10 -13.21 14.91
CA VAL A 171 -6.93 -12.85 13.49
C VAL A 171 -5.46 -12.83 13.10
N ALA A 172 -4.59 -12.22 13.90
CA ALA A 172 -3.15 -12.19 13.64
C ALA A 172 -2.55 -13.60 13.60
N LYS A 173 -3.00 -14.50 14.48
CA LYS A 173 -2.61 -15.91 14.50
C LYS A 173 -3.11 -16.67 13.27
N ASP A 174 -4.39 -16.51 12.92
CA ASP A 174 -5.02 -17.21 11.80
C ASP A 174 -4.41 -16.78 10.45
N HIS A 175 -3.96 -15.54 10.35
CA HIS A 175 -3.24 -15.02 9.19
C HIS A 175 -1.73 -15.34 9.20
N GLY A 176 -1.22 -15.98 10.26
CA GLY A 176 0.16 -16.48 10.35
C GLY A 176 1.21 -15.51 10.89
N PHE A 177 0.83 -14.30 11.32
CA PHE A 177 1.80 -13.30 11.81
C PHE A 177 2.51 -13.74 13.09
N THR A 178 1.81 -14.43 14.00
CA THR A 178 2.40 -14.93 15.24
C THR A 178 3.41 -16.07 15.03
N ALA A 179 3.54 -16.60 13.80
CA ALA A 179 4.52 -17.62 13.48
C ALA A 179 5.88 -17.02 13.07
N ILE A 180 5.92 -15.74 12.67
CA ILE A 180 7.13 -15.09 12.17
C ILE A 180 7.74 -14.09 13.17
N ALA A 181 6.93 -13.54 14.08
CA ALA A 181 7.35 -12.57 15.09
C ALA A 181 6.32 -12.48 16.24
N ASP A 182 6.73 -11.86 17.34
CA ASP A 182 5.80 -11.44 18.39
C ASP A 182 4.83 -10.39 17.83
N VAL A 183 3.58 -10.46 18.27
CA VAL A 183 2.53 -9.49 17.93
C VAL A 183 2.15 -8.74 19.20
N GLN A 184 1.98 -7.43 19.10
CA GLN A 184 1.46 -6.59 20.18
C GLN A 184 0.30 -5.72 19.68
N ILE A 185 -0.86 -5.86 20.35
CA ILE A 185 -1.99 -4.96 20.16
C ILE A 185 -1.81 -3.76 21.11
N GLN A 186 -1.49 -2.60 20.56
CA GLN A 186 -0.95 -1.46 21.31
C GLN A 186 -1.97 -0.82 22.27
N ASP A 187 -3.26 -0.96 22.00
CA ASP A 187 -4.36 -0.46 22.84
C ASP A 187 -4.97 -1.55 23.73
N GLU A 188 -4.31 -2.70 23.89
CA GLU A 188 -4.79 -3.80 24.75
C GLU A 188 -4.96 -3.40 26.22
N ASN A 189 -4.19 -2.41 26.67
CA ASN A 189 -4.22 -1.87 28.04
C ASN A 189 -4.95 -0.52 28.13
N GLY A 190 -5.76 -0.19 27.12
CA GLY A 190 -6.48 1.07 27.00
C GLY A 190 -5.87 2.00 25.95
N SER A 191 -6.66 2.98 25.52
CA SER A 191 -6.25 3.99 24.55
C SER A 191 -5.59 5.20 25.24
N MET A 192 -4.77 5.92 24.48
CA MET A 192 -4.16 7.17 24.92
C MET A 192 -4.87 8.35 24.25
N THR A 193 -5.24 9.37 25.04
CA THR A 193 -5.70 10.65 24.49
C THR A 193 -4.50 11.49 24.06
N LEU A 194 -4.42 11.82 22.78
CA LEU A 194 -3.45 12.80 22.29
C LEU A 194 -3.92 14.21 22.67
N PRO A 195 -3.03 15.08 23.17
CA PRO A 195 -3.37 16.46 23.41
C PRO A 195 -3.68 17.13 22.06
N GLN A 196 -4.87 17.71 21.95
CA GLN A 196 -5.14 18.67 20.88
C GLN A 196 -4.76 20.03 21.44
N GLY A 197 -3.67 20.62 20.94
CA GLY A 197 -3.24 21.95 21.35
C GLY A 197 -4.39 22.95 21.20
N CYS A 198 -4.50 23.88 22.15
CA CYS A 198 -5.36 25.06 22.02
C CYS A 198 -4.81 26.03 20.97
#